data_AF-A0A3Q0NDB5-F1
#
_entry.id   AF-A0A3Q0NDB5-F1
#
_cell.length_a   1.000
_cell.length_b   1.000
_cell.length_c   1.000
_cell.angle_alpha   90.00
_cell.angle_beta   90.00
_cell.angle_gamma   90.00
#
_symmetry.space_group_name_H-M   'P 1'
#
loop_
_entity.id
_entity.type
_entity.pdbx_description
1 polymer ?
#
loop_
_entity_poly.entity_id
_entity_poly.type
_entity_poly.pdbx_seq_one_letter_code
_entity_poly.pdbx_strand_id
1 'polypeptide(L)'
;MEKQTATWKKALFWFAYVVAGICFVLTIVAFGVGFFHHMHDTGGWRSVIQILETPITGFVKMTGGYIGKGILEVIILIIVSYVLPIFFCFATHYLKVKRREMT
;
A
#
# COMPACT_ATOMS: atom_id res chain seq x y z
N MET A 1 15.87 -7.47 30.20
CA MET A 1 16.12 -7.42 28.74
C MET A 1 14.91 -7.88 27.92
N GLU A 2 14.25 -8.99 28.26
CA GLU A 2 13.14 -9.57 27.48
C GLU A 2 11.85 -8.72 27.42
N LYS A 3 11.47 -8.05 28.51
CA LYS A 3 10.32 -7.12 28.53
C LYS A 3 10.52 -5.90 27.61
N GLN A 4 11.75 -5.41 27.49
CA GLN A 4 12.03 -4.20 26.72
C GLN A 4 11.95 -4.48 25.22
N THR A 5 12.48 -5.61 24.75
CA THR A 5 12.37 -6.04 23.35
C THR A 5 10.92 -6.30 22.94
N ALA A 6 10.06 -6.79 23.85
CA ALA A 6 8.64 -6.97 23.59
C ALA A 6 7.89 -5.65 23.36
N THR A 7 8.23 -4.59 24.11
CA THR A 7 7.63 -3.26 23.96
C THR A 7 8.04 -2.62 22.63
N TRP A 8 9.32 -2.71 22.26
CA TRP A 8 9.82 -2.18 20.98
C TRP A 8 9.19 -2.88 19.77
N LYS A 9 9.04 -4.20 19.81
CA LYS A 9 8.36 -4.96 18.74
C LYS A 9 6.90 -4.53 18.56
N LYS A 10 6.18 -4.27 19.65
CA LYS A 10 4.80 -3.77 19.60
C LYS A 10 4.73 -2.36 19.02
N ALA A 11 5.62 -1.47 19.46
CA ALA A 11 5.68 -0.10 18.93
C ALA A 11 5.98 -0.08 17.43
N LEU A 12 6.95 -0.89 16.98
CA LEU A 12 7.30 -1.02 15.58
C LEU A 12 6.13 -1.58 14.75
N PHE A 13 5.42 -2.59 15.27
CA PHE A 13 4.23 -3.13 14.61
C PHE A 13 3.15 -2.06 14.44
N TRP A 14 2.83 -1.30 15.48
CA TRP A 14 1.80 -0.25 15.40
C TRP A 14 2.21 0.88 14.47
N PHE A 15 3.49 1.29 14.50
CA PHE A 15 4.02 2.28 13.57
C PHE A 15 3.89 1.79 12.12
N ALA A 16 4.37 0.58 11.83
CA ALA A 16 4.26 -0.03 10.50
C ALA A 16 2.80 -0.20 10.07
N TYR A 17 1.91 -0.57 10.99
CA TYR A 17 0.48 -0.73 10.73
C TYR A 17 -0.18 0.60 10.33
N VAL A 18 0.13 1.70 11.01
CA VAL A 18 -0.38 3.03 10.66
C VAL A 18 0.14 3.49 9.30
N VAL A 19 1.45 3.35 9.06
CA VAL A 19 2.06 3.70 7.76
C VAL A 19 1.43 2.87 6.64
N ALA A 20 1.24 1.57 6.86
CA ALA A 20 0.60 0.67 5.91
C ALA A 20 -0.87 1.05 5.64
N GLY A 21 -1.60 1.50 6.66
CA GLY A 21 -2.97 2.00 6.52
C GLY A 21 -3.06 3.27 5.66
N ILE A 22 -2.11 4.21 5.83
CA ILE A 22 -2.03 5.40 4.97
C ILE A 22 -1.74 4.98 3.53
N CYS A 23 -0.76 4.10 3.32
CA CYS A 23 -0.43 3.58 1.98
C CYS A 23 -1.64 2.88 1.34
N PHE A 24 -2.39 2.09 2.12
CA PHE A 24 -3.60 1.41 1.64
C PHE A 24 -4.66 2.39 1.13
N VAL A 25 -4.95 3.45 1.89
CA VAL A 25 -5.91 4.48 1.47
C VAL A 25 -5.43 5.18 0.20
N LEU A 26 -4.15 5.57 0.14
CA LEU A 26 -3.57 6.20 -1.05
C LEU A 26 -3.65 5.28 -2.28
N THR A 27 -3.37 4.00 -2.12
CA THR A 27 -3.48 3.00 -3.19
C THR A 27 -4.92 2.87 -3.68
N ILE A 28 -5.92 2.81 -2.79
CA ILE A 28 -7.35 2.78 -3.19
C ILE A 28 -7.72 4.06 -3.96
N VAL A 29 -7.31 5.22 -3.47
CA VAL A 29 -7.61 6.50 -4.15
C VAL A 29 -6.97 6.52 -5.54
N ALA A 30 -5.72 6.10 -5.66
CA ALA A 30 -5.02 6.02 -6.94
C ALA A 30 -5.72 5.05 -7.90
N PHE A 31 -6.15 3.88 -7.41
CA PHE A 31 -6.96 2.95 -8.20
C PHE A 31 -8.28 3.56 -8.66
N GLY A 32 -9.00 4.27 -7.77
CA GLY A 32 -10.24 4.96 -8.10
C GLY A 32 -10.03 6.01 -9.19
N VAL A 33 -9.00 6.85 -9.06
CA VAL A 33 -8.64 7.85 -10.07
C VAL A 33 -8.29 7.19 -11.41
N GLY A 34 -7.48 6.13 -11.37
CA GLY A 34 -7.12 5.37 -12.57
C GLY A 34 -8.34 4.76 -13.24
N PHE A 35 -9.25 4.20 -12.46
CA PHE A 35 -10.49 3.64 -12.94
C PHE A 35 -11.36 4.72 -13.62
N PHE A 36 -11.58 5.87 -12.98
CA PHE A 36 -12.36 6.95 -13.59
C PHE A 36 -11.72 7.53 -14.86
N HIS A 37 -10.39 7.59 -14.93
CA HIS A 37 -9.70 8.05 -16.14
C HIS A 37 -9.77 7.04 -17.29
N HIS A 38 -9.67 5.74 -16.99
CA HIS A 38 -9.55 4.70 -18.01
C HIS A 38 -10.84 3.89 -18.25
N MET A 39 -11.92 4.13 -17.49
CA MET A 39 -13.20 3.43 -17.67
C MET A 39 -13.89 3.77 -19.00
N HIS A 40 -13.58 4.94 -19.58
CA HIS A 40 -14.09 5.36 -20.87
C HIS A 40 -13.21 4.90 -22.04
N ASP A 41 -12.04 4.32 -21.76
CA ASP A 41 -11.15 3.84 -22.80
C ASP A 41 -11.66 2.52 -23.38
N THR A 42 -11.81 2.47 -24.71
CA THR A 42 -12.24 1.28 -25.46
C THR A 42 -11.17 0.16 -25.51
N GLY A 43 -10.07 0.31 -24.77
CA GLY A 43 -8.90 -0.56 -24.78
C GLY A 43 -9.02 -1.86 -23.98
N GLY A 44 -10.16 -2.16 -23.35
CA GLY A 44 -10.47 -3.41 -22.67
C GLY A 44 -9.39 -3.89 -21.68
N TRP A 45 -8.44 -4.70 -22.15
CA TRP A 45 -7.33 -5.21 -21.35
C TRP A 45 -6.23 -4.17 -21.07
N ARG A 46 -6.01 -3.24 -22.01
CA ARG A 46 -4.99 -2.19 -21.88
C ARG A 46 -5.34 -1.19 -20.78
N SER A 47 -6.61 -0.84 -20.65
CA SER A 47 -7.10 0.04 -19.57
C SER A 47 -6.95 -0.61 -18.20
N VAL A 48 -7.14 -1.93 -18.09
CA VAL A 48 -6.90 -2.65 -16.82
C VAL A 48 -5.44 -2.54 -16.38
N ILE A 49 -4.48 -2.73 -17.29
CA ILE A 49 -3.05 -2.59 -16.98
C ILE A 49 -2.73 -1.15 -16.52
N GLN A 50 -3.27 -0.15 -17.21
CA GLN A 50 -3.06 1.26 -16.85
C GLN A 50 -3.66 1.61 -15.48
N ILE A 51 -4.84 1.06 -15.16
CA ILE A 51 -5.44 1.18 -13.83
C ILE A 51 -4.52 0.53 -12.78
N LEU A 52 -3.98 -0.66 -13.07
CA LEU A 52 -3.02 -1.34 -12.21
C LEU A 52 -1.73 -0.55 -11.99
N GLU A 53 -1.25 0.20 -12.98
CA GLU A 53 -0.06 1.05 -12.88
C GLU A 53 -0.33 2.40 -12.17
N THR A 54 -1.59 2.78 -12.00
CA THR A 54 -1.97 4.10 -11.46
C THR A 54 -1.44 4.36 -10.03
N PRO A 55 -1.43 3.38 -9.11
CA PRO A 55 -0.78 3.55 -7.80
C PRO A 55 0.69 3.93 -7.92
N ILE A 56 1.47 3.20 -8.71
CA ILE A 56 2.90 3.48 -8.91
C ILE A 56 3.08 4.88 -9.50
N THR A 57 2.39 5.18 -10.60
CA THR A 57 2.52 6.47 -11.28
C THR A 57 2.00 7.64 -10.44
N GLY A 58 0.99 7.41 -9.59
CA GLY A 58 0.49 8.36 -8.60
C GLY A 58 1.56 8.71 -7.57
N PHE A 59 2.25 7.71 -7.01
CA PHE A 59 3.37 7.95 -6.10
C PHE A 59 4.56 8.64 -6.79
N VAL A 60 4.90 8.26 -8.02
CA VAL A 60 5.94 8.96 -8.81
C VAL A 60 5.59 10.44 -8.99
N LYS A 61 4.32 10.77 -9.30
CA LYS A 61 3.85 12.15 -9.42
C LYS A 61 3.90 12.89 -8.08
N MET A 62 3.49 12.26 -6.98
CA MET A 62 3.57 12.86 -5.64
C MET A 62 5.01 13.20 -5.22
N THR A 63 5.98 12.42 -5.70
CA THR A 63 7.40 12.63 -5.41
C THR A 63 8.07 13.59 -6.40
N GLY A 64 7.31 14.26 -7.28
CA GLY A 64 7.84 15.19 -8.27
C GLY A 64 8.70 14.53 -9.36
N GLY A 65 8.56 13.21 -9.57
CA GLY A 65 9.38 12.45 -10.52
C GLY A 65 10.83 12.25 -10.06
N TYR A 66 11.14 12.52 -8.78
CA TYR A 66 12.45 12.22 -8.20
C TYR A 66 12.63 10.73 -7.92
N ILE A 67 11.54 10.02 -7.61
CA ILE A 67 11.56 8.58 -7.30
C ILE A 67 11.14 7.80 -8.56
N GLY A 68 12.01 6.93 -9.05
CA GLY A 68 11.77 6.07 -10.22
C GLY A 68 12.92 6.01 -11.25
N LYS A 69 14.07 6.63 -10.94
CA LYS A 69 15.25 6.64 -11.83
C LYS A 69 16.22 5.50 -11.52
N GLY A 70 16.19 4.97 -10.29
CA GLY A 70 17.01 3.84 -9.85
C GLY A 70 16.20 2.58 -9.53
N ILE A 71 16.84 1.42 -9.66
CA ILE A 71 16.24 0.10 -9.33
C ILE A 71 15.72 0.08 -7.88
N LEU A 72 16.47 0.68 -6.95
CA LEU A 72 16.12 0.71 -5.53
C LEU A 72 14.87 1.56 -5.26
N GLU A 73 14.69 2.66 -5.99
CA GLU A 73 13.51 3.52 -5.91
C GLU A 73 12.26 2.81 -6.45
N VAL A 74 12.42 2.05 -7.55
CA VAL A 74 11.33 1.23 -8.11
C VAL A 74 10.90 0.16 -7.11
N ILE A 75 11.85 -0.49 -6.42
CA ILE A 75 11.54 -1.47 -5.36
C ILE A 75 10.75 -0.80 -4.22
N ILE A 76 11.18 0.38 -3.77
CA ILE A 76 10.45 1.13 -2.73
C ILE A 76 9.04 1.48 -3.20
N LEU A 77 8.88 1.93 -4.45
CA LEU A 77 7.57 2.24 -5.02
C LEU A 77 6.65 1.01 -5.03
N ILE A 78 7.15 -0.17 -5.39
CA ILE A 78 6.38 -1.42 -5.34
C ILE A 78 5.96 -1.75 -3.90
N ILE A 79 6.88 -1.57 -2.94
CA ILE A 79 6.60 -1.84 -1.53
C ILE A 79 5.48 -0.91 -1.04
N VAL A 80 5.59 0.38 -1.30
CA VAL A 80 4.63 1.40 -0.85
C VAL A 80 3.28 1.25 -1.58
N SER A 81 3.30 0.92 -2.87
CA SER A 81 2.09 0.87 -3.70
C SER A 81 1.28 -0.42 -3.52
N TYR A 82 1.93 -1.55 -3.18
CA TYR A 82 1.23 -2.85 -3.06
C TYR A 82 1.57 -3.60 -1.78
N VAL A 83 2.84 -3.76 -1.41
CA VAL A 83 3.22 -4.64 -0.28
C VAL A 83 2.68 -4.11 1.05
N LEU A 84 2.85 -2.82 1.34
CA LEU A 84 2.32 -2.18 2.54
C LEU A 84 0.78 -2.21 2.59
N PRO A 85 0.06 -1.83 1.52
CA PRO A 85 -1.39 -2.01 1.44
C PRO A 85 -1.86 -3.45 1.71
N ILE A 86 -1.21 -4.44 1.11
CA ILE A 86 -1.53 -5.85 1.32
C ILE A 86 -1.26 -6.25 2.78
N PHE A 87 -0.11 -5.84 3.33
CA PHE A 87 0.23 -6.07 4.74
C PHE A 87 -0.85 -5.50 5.67
N PHE A 88 -1.37 -4.30 5.39
CA PHE A 88 -2.45 -3.70 6.18
C PHE A 88 -3.72 -4.57 6.17
N CYS A 89 -4.11 -5.11 5.02
CA CYS A 89 -5.25 -6.02 4.91
C CYS A 89 -5.05 -7.30 5.74
N PHE A 90 -3.90 -7.95 5.62
CA PHE A 90 -3.58 -9.16 6.38
C PHE A 90 -3.51 -8.90 7.88
N ALA A 91 -2.81 -7.83 8.30
CA ALA A 91 -2.71 -7.44 9.70
C ALA A 91 -4.08 -7.13 10.30
N THR A 92 -4.92 -6.39 9.57
CA THR A 92 -6.29 -6.05 10.00
C THR A 92 -7.16 -7.30 10.11
N HIS A 93 -7.08 -8.22 9.14
CA HIS A 93 -7.80 -9.48 9.18
C HIS A 93 -7.38 -10.33 10.39
N TYR A 94 -6.07 -10.49 10.60
CA TYR A 94 -5.52 -11.24 11.73
C TYR A 94 -5.95 -10.66 13.08
N LEU A 95 -5.87 -9.33 13.25
CA LEU A 95 -6.34 -8.64 14.45
C LEU A 95 -7.84 -8.85 14.69
N LYS A 96 -8.64 -8.88 13.61
CA LYS A 96 -10.08 -9.12 13.68
C LYS A 96 -10.40 -10.57 14.09
N VAL A 97 -9.68 -11.57 13.54
CA VAL A 97 -9.85 -12.98 13.92
C VAL A 97 -9.47 -13.19 15.38
N LYS A 98 -8.27 -12.73 15.78
CA LYS A 98 -7.79 -12.84 17.16
C LYS A 98 -8.74 -12.17 18.16
N ARG A 99 -9.34 -11.04 17.81
CA ARG A 99 -10.35 -10.39 18.65
C ARG A 99 -11.54 -11.32 18.89
N ARG A 100 -12.04 -12.00 17.86
CA ARG A 100 -13.19 -12.93 17.97
C ARG A 100 -12.88 -14.18 18.79
N GLU A 101 -11.65 -14.69 18.72
CA GLU A 101 -11.23 -15.83 19.55
C GLU A 101 -11.17 -15.51 21.06
N MET A 102 -11.06 -14.23 21.42
CA MET A 102 -11.04 -13.75 22.80
C MET A 102 -12.42 -13.30 23.32
N THR A 103 -13.47 -13.37 22.50
CA THR A 103 -14.85 -12.99 22.87
C THR A 103 -15.71 -14.24 22.99
#